data_AF-A0A2G9T6Z4-F1
#
_entry.id   AF-A0A2G9T6Z4-F1
#
_cell.length_a   1.000
_cell.length_b   1.000
_cell.length_c   1.000
_cell.angle_alpha   90.00
_cell.angle_beta   90.00
_cell.angle_gamma   90.00
#
_symmetry.space_group_name_H-M   'P 1'
#
loop_
_entity.id
_entity.type
_entity.pdbx_description
1 polymer ?
#
loop_
_entity_poly.entity_id
_entity_poly.type
_entity_poly.pdbx_seq_one_letter_code
_entity_poly.pdbx_strand_id
1 'polypeptide(L)'
;MLEDVLTEQFSISDIGRLYKISKEDFKALDYKLTLPRFLARQNDTLDELVTMIREPLIEVSMCMNAVRQSFPALRLVLWGPFGTGKTVTLNQAVHLAYTKKMVIIQLRSAMTLTRNVKEVEMSTFKQGRINDPVNAVAILQQFKEQA
;
A
#
# COMPACT_ATOMS: atom_id res chain seq x y z
N MET A 1 16.13 10.39 26.91
CA MET A 1 15.86 10.96 25.58
C MET A 1 15.45 9.82 24.66
N LEU A 2 14.16 9.48 24.69
CA LEU A 2 13.53 8.56 23.74
C LEU A 2 12.47 9.43 23.07
N GLU A 3 12.84 10.02 21.94
CA GLU A 3 11.96 10.84 21.14
C GLU A 3 10.83 9.96 20.58
N ASP A 4 9.60 10.31 20.98
CA ASP A 4 8.36 10.21 20.22
C ASP A 4 8.26 9.09 19.17
N VAL A 5 8.02 7.87 19.64
CA VAL A 5 7.26 6.89 18.85
C VAL A 5 5.79 7.32 18.93
N LEU A 6 5.43 8.34 18.14
CA LEU A 6 4.04 8.71 17.89
C LEU A 6 3.36 7.52 17.21
N THR A 7 2.75 6.68 18.02
CA THR A 7 1.75 5.71 17.58
C THR A 7 0.53 6.55 17.23
N GLU A 8 0.46 7.07 16.01
CA GLU A 8 -0.75 7.71 15.51
C GLU A 8 -1.86 6.66 15.40
N GLN A 9 -2.57 6.47 16.51
CA GLN A 9 -3.84 5.76 16.54
C GLN A 9 -4.91 6.75 16.08
N PHE A 10 -5.25 6.71 14.79
CA PHE A 10 -6.40 7.45 14.30
C PHE A 10 -7.64 7.09 15.12
N SER A 11 -8.28 8.12 15.67
CA SER A 11 -9.51 8.00 16.44
C SER A 11 -10.71 8.39 15.60
N ILE A 12 -11.92 8.07 16.09
CA ILE A 12 -13.18 8.51 15.45
C ILE A 12 -13.24 10.05 15.33
N SER A 13 -12.59 10.77 16.24
CA SER A 13 -12.53 12.25 16.20
C SER A 13 -11.67 12.81 15.06
N ASP A 14 -10.84 11.98 14.43
CA ASP A 14 -9.96 12.39 13.34
C ASP A 14 -10.60 12.21 11.96
N ILE A 15 -11.80 11.65 11.89
CA ILE A 15 -12.55 11.51 10.64
C ILE A 15 -12.75 12.89 10.00
N GLY A 16 -12.39 13.01 8.73
CA GLY A 16 -12.48 14.25 7.97
C GLY A 16 -11.27 15.18 8.12
N ARG A 17 -10.34 14.90 9.04
CA ARG A 17 -9.08 15.65 9.13
C ARG A 17 -8.13 15.29 8.00
N LEU A 18 -7.22 16.21 7.72
CA LEU A 18 -6.17 16.03 6.73
C LEU A 18 -4.96 15.35 7.38
N TYR A 19 -4.51 14.28 6.74
CA TYR A 19 -3.34 13.50 7.10
C TYR A 19 -2.24 13.73 6.06
N LYS A 20 -1.08 14.18 6.53
CA LYS A 20 0.08 14.49 5.70
C LYS A 20 1.12 13.38 5.81
N ILE A 21 1.54 12.86 4.67
CA ILE A 21 2.62 11.88 4.59
C ILE A 21 3.94 12.61 4.35
N SER A 22 4.98 12.25 5.09
CA SER A 22 6.29 12.88 4.95
C SER A 22 6.92 12.56 3.59
N LYS A 23 7.81 13.44 3.11
CA LYS A 23 8.52 13.21 1.84
C LYS A 23 9.50 12.04 1.91
N GLU A 24 10.00 11.76 3.11
CA GLU A 24 10.89 10.64 3.39
C GLU A 24 10.14 9.32 3.23
N ASP A 25 8.96 9.21 3.85
CA ASP A 25 8.09 8.04 3.72
C ASP A 25 7.57 7.86 2.29
N PHE A 26 7.28 8.97 1.60
CA PHE A 26 6.87 8.93 0.19
C PHE A 26 7.94 8.28 -0.69
N LYS A 27 9.21 8.60 -0.46
CA LYS A 27 10.34 7.99 -1.19
C LYS A 27 10.56 6.54 -0.77
N ALA A 28 10.52 6.26 0.53
CA ALA A 28 10.73 4.91 1.08
C ALA A 28 9.69 3.91 0.56
N LEU A 29 8.43 4.33 0.41
CA LEU A 29 7.34 3.49 -0.08
C LEU A 29 7.20 3.47 -1.61
N ASP A 30 8.13 4.10 -2.32
CA ASP A 30 8.11 4.27 -3.78
C ASP A 30 6.72 4.71 -4.30
N TYR A 31 6.12 5.67 -3.59
CA TYR A 31 4.78 6.17 -3.87
C TYR A 31 4.64 6.82 -5.24
N LYS A 32 5.75 7.18 -5.88
CA LYS A 32 5.76 7.64 -7.26
C LYS A 32 5.27 6.55 -8.23
N LEU A 33 5.66 5.29 -8.03
CA LEU A 33 5.26 4.19 -8.91
C LEU A 33 3.99 3.49 -8.42
N THR A 34 3.81 3.37 -7.10
CA THR A 34 2.72 2.58 -6.50
C THR A 34 1.41 3.36 -6.35
N LEU A 35 1.44 4.68 -6.15
CA LEU A 35 0.21 5.47 -6.01
C LEU A 35 -0.58 5.58 -7.32
N PRO A 36 -1.90 5.82 -7.24
CA PRO A 36 -2.68 6.29 -8.37
C PRO A 36 -2.06 7.57 -8.97
N ARG A 37 -2.09 7.68 -10.30
CA ARG A 37 -1.47 8.80 -11.03
C ARG A 37 -1.92 10.18 -10.54
N PHE A 38 -3.17 10.31 -10.11
CA PHE A 38 -3.69 11.58 -9.61
C PHE A 38 -3.08 11.99 -8.26
N LEU A 39 -2.84 11.03 -7.35
CA LEU A 39 -2.15 11.32 -6.07
C LEU A 39 -0.67 11.60 -6.27
N ALA A 40 -0.02 10.84 -7.16
CA ALA A 40 1.38 11.12 -7.52
C ALA A 40 1.53 12.56 -8.08
N ARG A 41 0.62 12.97 -8.97
CA ARG A 41 0.59 14.35 -9.51
C ARG A 41 0.32 15.42 -8.46
N GLN A 42 -0.48 15.12 -7.44
CA GLN A 42 -0.71 16.03 -6.31
C GLN A 42 0.62 16.34 -5.61
N ASN A 43 1.41 15.31 -5.31
CA ASN A 43 2.73 15.49 -4.72
C ASN A 43 3.68 16.23 -5.67
N ASP A 44 3.67 15.93 -6.98
CA ASP A 44 4.51 16.64 -7.95
C ASP A 44 4.17 18.15 -8.06
N THR A 45 2.92 18.52 -7.80
CA THR A 45 2.43 19.90 -7.96
C THR A 45 2.52 20.71 -6.67
N LEU A 46 2.09 20.12 -5.56
CA LEU A 46 1.99 20.78 -4.25
C LEU A 46 3.22 20.54 -3.39
N ASP A 47 4.12 19.65 -3.81
CA ASP A 47 5.28 19.21 -3.04
C ASP A 47 4.89 18.63 -1.67
N GLU A 48 3.65 18.13 -1.57
CA GLU A 48 3.11 17.43 -0.40
C GLU A 48 2.05 16.40 -0.79
N LEU A 49 2.01 15.29 -0.04
CA LEU A 49 0.96 14.29 -0.14
C LEU A 49 0.05 14.39 1.09
N VAL A 50 -1.11 14.99 0.89
CA VAL A 50 -2.13 15.17 1.93
C VAL A 50 -3.40 14.45 1.53
N THR A 51 -3.90 13.60 2.43
CA THR A 51 -5.07 12.75 2.21
C THR A 51 -6.03 12.87 3.38
N MET A 52 -7.34 12.74 3.15
CA MET A 52 -8.34 12.83 4.22
C MET A 52 -8.41 11.51 4.99
N ILE A 53 -8.50 11.57 6.32
CA ILE A 53 -8.78 10.42 7.18
C ILE A 53 -10.25 10.06 7.02
N ARG A 54 -10.51 8.80 6.68
CA ARG A 54 -11.86 8.27 6.46
C ARG A 54 -12.13 7.13 7.42
N GLU A 55 -13.40 6.91 7.72
CA GLU A 55 -13.86 5.83 8.60
C GLU A 55 -13.26 4.45 8.25
N PRO A 56 -13.18 4.01 6.97
CA PRO A 56 -12.60 2.70 6.66
C PRO A 56 -11.10 2.59 6.97
N LEU A 57 -10.36 3.70 7.06
CA LEU A 57 -8.96 3.67 7.49
C LEU A 57 -8.85 3.31 8.97
N ILE A 58 -9.76 3.83 9.79
CA ILE A 58 -9.79 3.58 11.24
C ILE A 58 -10.12 2.11 11.48
N GLU A 59 -11.13 1.58 10.78
CA GLU A 59 -11.48 0.15 10.84
C GLU A 59 -10.29 -0.74 10.46
N VAL A 60 -9.60 -0.44 9.35
CA VAL A 60 -8.41 -1.18 8.93
C VAL A 60 -7.30 -1.09 9.99
N SER A 61 -7.08 0.07 10.58
CA SER A 61 -6.09 0.25 11.66
C SER A 61 -6.42 -0.60 12.90
N MET A 62 -7.70 -0.62 13.31
CA MET A 62 -8.18 -1.47 14.40
C MET A 62 -7.98 -2.95 14.08
N CYS A 63 -8.34 -3.36 12.86
CA CYS A 63 -8.11 -4.73 12.39
C CYS A 63 -6.62 -5.11 12.40
N MET A 64 -5.73 -4.22 11.93
CA MET A 64 -4.28 -4.45 11.98
C MET A 64 -3.76 -4.63 13.41
N ASN A 65 -4.28 -3.85 14.37
CA ASN A 65 -3.92 -3.97 15.78
C ASN A 65 -4.45 -5.26 16.43
N ALA A 66 -5.54 -5.81 15.92
CA ALA A 66 -6.14 -7.04 16.44
C ALA A 66 -5.44 -8.33 15.95
N VAL A 67 -4.54 -8.24 14.95
CA VAL A 67 -3.83 -9.40 14.40
C VAL A 67 -2.91 -10.00 15.46
N ARG A 68 -3.04 -11.31 15.71
CA ARG A 68 -2.13 -12.08 16.57
C ARG A 68 -1.52 -13.23 15.78
N GLN A 69 -0.27 -13.55 16.05
CA GLN A 69 0.48 -14.62 15.37
C GLN A 69 -0.13 -16.03 15.58
N SER A 70 -0.94 -16.21 16.62
CA SER A 70 -1.60 -17.48 16.93
C SER A 70 -2.84 -17.77 16.06
N PHE A 71 -3.37 -16.77 15.35
CA PHE A 71 -4.55 -16.90 14.50
C PHE A 71 -4.17 -16.90 13.02
N PRO A 72 -5.01 -17.47 12.14
CA PRO A 72 -4.79 -17.38 10.70
C PRO A 72 -4.76 -15.92 10.24
N ALA A 73 -4.02 -15.67 9.15
CA ALA A 73 -3.87 -14.34 8.58
C ALA A 73 -5.22 -13.68 8.28
N LEU A 74 -5.42 -12.47 8.80
CA LEU A 74 -6.62 -11.67 8.57
C LEU A 74 -6.69 -11.23 7.09
N ARG A 75 -7.86 -11.38 6.47
CA ARG A 75 -8.11 -11.00 5.07
C ARG A 75 -9.16 -9.91 5.05
N LEU A 76 -8.78 -8.73 4.56
CA LEU A 76 -9.66 -7.57 4.43
C LEU A 76 -9.87 -7.25 2.95
N VAL A 77 -11.09 -6.85 2.59
CA VAL A 77 -11.44 -6.43 1.23
C VAL A 77 -12.13 -5.08 1.29
N LEU A 78 -11.49 -4.06 0.73
CA LEU A 78 -12.08 -2.74 0.56
C LEU A 78 -12.98 -2.74 -0.68
N TRP A 79 -14.29 -2.59 -0.51
CA TRP A 79 -15.28 -2.63 -1.58
C TRP A 79 -16.14 -1.36 -1.60
N GLY A 80 -16.84 -1.12 -2.72
CA GLY A 80 -17.74 0.03 -2.89
C GLY A 80 -17.72 0.63 -4.30
N PRO A 81 -18.57 1.65 -4.57
CA PRO A 81 -18.72 2.26 -5.90
C PRO A 81 -17.41 2.81 -6.51
N PHE A 82 -17.37 2.99 -7.83
CA PHE A 82 -16.20 3.56 -8.50
C PHE A 82 -15.92 4.99 -7.99
N GLY A 83 -14.64 5.35 -7.84
CA GLY A 83 -14.24 6.71 -7.40
C GLY A 83 -14.39 6.99 -5.90
N THR A 84 -14.82 6.04 -5.07
CA THR A 84 -14.99 6.26 -3.61
C THR A 84 -13.68 6.30 -2.82
N GLY A 85 -12.52 6.25 -3.46
CA GLY A 85 -11.21 6.40 -2.80
C GLY A 85 -10.70 5.16 -2.05
N LYS A 86 -11.21 3.96 -2.37
CA LYS A 86 -10.68 2.67 -1.84
C LYS A 86 -9.16 2.55 -1.93
N THR A 87 -8.60 2.92 -3.09
CA THR A 87 -7.15 2.87 -3.32
C THR A 87 -6.41 3.88 -2.45
N VAL A 88 -7.00 5.04 -2.16
CA VAL A 88 -6.40 6.04 -1.26
C VAL A 88 -6.31 5.46 0.15
N THR A 89 -7.40 4.88 0.64
CA THR A 89 -7.45 4.23 1.96
C THR A 89 -6.48 3.05 2.06
N LEU A 90 -6.34 2.24 1.00
CA LEU A 90 -5.35 1.16 0.97
C LEU A 90 -3.92 1.70 1.12
N ASN A 91 -3.57 2.78 0.43
CA ASN A 91 -2.23 3.37 0.54
C ASN A 91 -1.99 4.00 1.92
N GLN A 92 -3.00 4.66 2.51
CA GLN A 92 -2.92 5.12 3.90
C GLN A 92 -2.67 3.95 4.88
N ALA A 93 -3.33 2.81 4.68
CA ALA A 93 -3.09 1.61 5.48
C ALA A 93 -1.68 1.03 5.29
N VAL A 94 -1.13 1.10 4.07
CA VAL A 94 0.27 0.72 3.80
C VAL A 94 1.23 1.65 4.55
N HIS A 95 0.99 2.96 4.54
CA HIS A 95 1.81 3.91 5.30
C HIS A 95 1.74 3.61 6.81
N LEU A 96 0.55 3.31 7.36
CA LEU A 96 0.42 2.85 8.74
C LEU A 96 1.21 1.56 9.04
N ALA A 97 1.23 0.61 8.10
CA ALA A 97 2.02 -0.60 8.24
C ALA A 97 3.53 -0.29 8.28
N TYR A 98 3.96 0.70 7.49
CA TYR A 98 5.34 1.15 7.42
C TYR A 98 5.78 1.82 8.72
N THR A 99 4.96 2.71 9.28
CA THR A 99 5.22 3.32 10.59
C THR A 99 5.32 2.28 11.71
N LYS A 100 4.58 1.17 11.59
CA LYS A 100 4.66 0.02 12.52
C LYS A 100 5.82 -0.95 12.23
N LYS A 101 6.71 -0.62 11.29
CA LYS A 101 7.87 -1.44 10.89
C LYS A 101 7.47 -2.84 10.43
N MET A 102 6.34 -2.97 9.75
CA MET A 102 5.91 -4.23 9.15
C MET A 102 6.61 -4.44 7.80
N VAL A 103 6.80 -5.70 7.40
CA VAL A 103 7.24 -6.04 6.03
C VAL A 103 6.05 -5.88 5.09
N ILE A 104 6.22 -5.08 4.04
CA ILE A 104 5.14 -4.69 3.13
C ILE A 104 5.42 -5.25 1.74
N ILE A 105 4.40 -5.86 1.13
CA ILE A 105 4.40 -6.19 -0.30
C ILE A 105 3.21 -5.48 -0.91
N GLN A 106 3.48 -4.42 -1.68
CA GLN A 106 2.44 -3.65 -2.34
C GLN A 106 2.44 -3.90 -3.86
N LEU A 107 1.29 -4.36 -4.36
CA LEU A 107 1.03 -4.40 -5.80
C LEU A 107 0.05 -3.30 -6.18
N ARG A 108 0.46 -2.44 -7.12
CA ARG A 108 -0.39 -1.34 -7.60
C ARG A 108 -1.71 -1.83 -8.22
N SER A 109 -1.65 -2.91 -8.99
CA SER A 109 -2.80 -3.47 -9.69
C SER A 109 -2.59 -4.94 -10.02
N ALA A 110 -3.59 -5.76 -9.76
CA ALA A 110 -3.61 -7.16 -10.21
C ALA A 110 -3.55 -7.27 -11.74
N MET A 111 -3.99 -6.23 -12.45
CA MET A 111 -3.96 -6.17 -13.92
C MET A 111 -2.54 -6.22 -14.48
N THR A 112 -1.55 -5.75 -13.71
CA THR A 112 -0.13 -5.86 -14.08
C THR A 112 0.30 -7.31 -14.25
N LEU A 113 -0.27 -8.22 -13.43
CA LEU A 113 0.03 -9.65 -13.48
C LEU A 113 -0.77 -10.38 -14.56
N THR A 114 -1.99 -9.94 -14.85
CA THR A 114 -2.92 -10.71 -15.68
C THR A 114 -3.09 -10.20 -17.10
N ARG A 115 -2.96 -8.89 -17.34
CA ARG A 115 -3.24 -8.28 -18.66
C ARG A 115 -2.03 -7.59 -19.29
N ASN A 116 -1.09 -7.10 -18.48
CA ASN A 116 0.09 -6.39 -18.97
C ASN A 116 1.33 -7.30 -18.97
N VAL A 117 1.15 -8.55 -19.43
CA VAL A 117 2.22 -9.53 -19.49
C VAL A 117 3.26 -9.11 -20.53
N LYS A 118 4.53 -9.05 -20.14
CA LYS A 118 5.62 -8.59 -21.02
C LYS A 118 6.31 -9.75 -21.73
N GLU A 119 6.50 -10.84 -21.01
CA GLU A 119 7.09 -12.06 -21.54
C GLU A 119 6.25 -13.25 -21.08
N VAL A 120 6.06 -14.22 -21.97
CA VAL A 120 5.28 -15.43 -21.71
C VAL A 120 6.23 -16.61 -21.86
N GLU A 121 6.58 -17.22 -20.74
CA GLU A 121 7.44 -18.41 -20.71
C GLU A 121 6.69 -19.59 -20.07
N MET A 122 6.85 -20.79 -20.61
CA MET A 122 6.30 -21.99 -19.98
C MET A 122 7.12 -22.37 -18.74
N SER A 123 6.46 -22.60 -17.62
CA SER A 123 7.14 -22.90 -16.37
C SER A 123 7.86 -24.25 -16.42
N THR A 124 9.18 -24.23 -16.22
CA THR A 124 10.02 -25.43 -16.09
C THR A 124 9.82 -26.13 -14.74
N PHE A 125 9.40 -25.40 -13.71
CA PHE A 125 9.17 -25.95 -12.36
C PHE A 125 7.86 -26.71 -12.24
N LYS A 126 6.78 -26.24 -12.90
CA LYS A 126 5.48 -26.93 -12.87
C LYS A 126 4.76 -26.82 -14.21
N GLN A 127 4.55 -27.97 -14.81
CA GLN A 127 3.88 -28.10 -16.11
C GLN A 127 2.47 -27.48 -16.08
N GLY A 128 2.11 -26.82 -17.18
CA GLY A 128 0.82 -26.14 -17.35
C GLY A 128 0.73 -24.75 -16.72
N ARG A 129 1.80 -24.25 -16.07
CA ARG A 129 1.89 -22.86 -15.63
C ARG A 129 2.64 -22.00 -16.64
N ILE A 130 2.28 -20.72 -16.66
CA ILE A 130 2.93 -19.68 -17.46
C ILE A 130 3.62 -18.72 -16.48
N ASN A 131 4.83 -18.33 -16.82
CA ASN A 131 5.64 -17.35 -16.11
C ASN A 131 5.69 -16.05 -16.91
N ASP A 132 5.87 -14.95 -16.19
CA ASP A 132 6.21 -13.64 -16.73
C ASP A 132 7.46 -13.12 -16.00
N PRO A 133 8.66 -13.57 -16.43
CA PRO A 133 9.90 -13.29 -15.70
C PRO A 133 10.21 -11.79 -15.64
N VAL A 134 9.92 -11.04 -16.70
CA VAL A 134 10.20 -9.59 -16.76
C VAL A 134 9.40 -8.82 -15.71
N ASN A 135 8.09 -9.07 -15.61
CA ASN A 135 7.30 -8.40 -14.58
C ASN A 135 7.60 -8.93 -13.18
N ALA A 136 7.93 -10.21 -13.03
CA ALA A 136 8.36 -10.77 -11.74
C ALA A 136 9.62 -10.07 -11.21
N VAL A 137 10.64 -9.89 -12.07
CA VAL A 137 11.87 -9.16 -11.72
C VAL A 137 11.57 -7.72 -11.33
N ALA A 138 10.71 -7.02 -12.08
CA ALA A 138 10.34 -5.65 -11.76
C ALA A 138 9.66 -5.52 -10.38
N ILE A 139 8.75 -6.44 -10.04
CA ILE A 139 8.09 -6.45 -8.73
C ILE A 139 9.09 -6.76 -7.61
N LEU A 140 10.02 -7.69 -7.82
CA LEU A 140 11.05 -8.02 -6.85
C LEU A 140 12.04 -6.87 -6.63
N GLN A 141 12.38 -6.13 -7.68
CA GLN A 141 13.20 -4.92 -7.57
C GLN A 141 12.48 -3.86 -6.75
N GLN A 142 11.20 -3.60 -7.01
CA GLN A 142 10.39 -2.67 -6.22
C GLN A 142 10.29 -3.08 -4.75
N PHE A 143 10.09 -4.36 -4.47
CA PHE A 143 10.07 -4.87 -3.10
C PHE A 143 11.40 -4.66 -2.38
N LYS A 144 12.53 -4.87 -3.09
CA LYS A 144 13.87 -4.64 -2.53
C LYS A 144 14.12 -3.16 -2.24
N GLU A 145 13.59 -2.25 -3.05
CA GLU A 145 13.74 -0.80 -2.86
C GLU A 145 12.87 -0.26 -1.72
N GLN A 146 11.78 -0.94 -1.37
CA GLN A 146 10.87 -0.59 -0.26
C GLN A 146 11.33 -1.07 1.13
N ALA A 147 12.33 -1.97 1.19
CA ALA A 147 12.81 -2.64 2.40
C ALA A 147 14.20 -2.15 2.83
#